data_AF-A0A1B7Z986-F1
#
_entry.id   AF-A0A1B7Z986-F1
#
_cell.length_a   1.000
_cell.length_b   1.000
_cell.length_c   1.000
_cell.angle_alpha   90.00
_cell.angle_beta   90.00
_cell.angle_gamma   90.00
#
_symmetry.space_group_name_H-M   'P 1'
#
loop_
_entity.id
_entity.type
_entity.pdbx_description
1 polymer ?
#
loop_
_entity_poly.entity_id
_entity_poly.type
_entity_poly.pdbx_seq_one_letter_code
_entity_poly.pdbx_strand_id
1 'polypeptide(L)'
;MSILKDKKYKQLFMGLLFDGIGMLSFAIPFVGEFSDIVWAPLSGYLMTRMYKGKVGQAAGVFTFIEEIIPGFDIIPSFTLMWLYTYVFKSAKKGKTIEV
;
A
#
# COMPACT_ATOMS: atom_id res chain seq x y z
N MET A 1 -6.03 13.95 21.40
CA MET A 1 -5.20 13.53 20.25
C MET A 1 -6.02 13.79 18.99
N SER A 2 -5.47 14.45 17.97
CA SER A 2 -6.27 14.80 16.78
C SER A 2 -6.49 13.56 15.90
N ILE A 3 -7.76 13.22 15.66
CA ILE A 3 -8.23 12.03 14.92
C ILE A 3 -7.49 11.83 13.58
N LEU A 4 -7.05 12.92 12.95
CA LEU A 4 -6.28 12.90 11.71
C LEU A 4 -4.82 12.45 11.87
N LYS A 5 -4.15 12.82 12.98
CA LYS A 5 -2.81 12.32 13.32
C LYS A 5 -2.87 10.82 13.56
N ASP A 6 -3.87 10.37 14.32
CA ASP A 6 -4.05 8.96 14.66
C ASP A 6 -4.29 8.11 13.41
N LYS A 7 -5.08 8.60 12.45
CA LYS A 7 -5.30 7.93 11.16
C LYS A 7 -4.03 7.83 10.31
N LYS A 8 -3.20 8.88 10.26
CA LYS A 8 -1.93 8.88 9.52
C LYS A 8 -0.98 7.81 10.05
N TYR A 9 -0.76 7.76 11.35
CA TYR A 9 0.14 6.77 11.96
C TYR A 9 -0.43 5.36 11.90
N LYS A 10 -1.75 5.19 12.03
CA LYS A 10 -2.40 3.89 11.84
C LYS A 10 -2.19 3.34 10.43
N GLN A 11 -2.31 4.18 9.40
CA GLN A 11 -2.07 3.75 8.02
C GLN A 11 -0.59 3.47 7.74
N LEU A 12 0.33 4.20 8.39
CA LEU A 12 1.77 3.89 8.30
C LEU A 12 2.05 2.51 8.88
N PHE A 13 1.54 2.25 10.08
CA PHE A 13 1.71 0.97 10.76
C PHE A 13 1.12 -0.20 9.95
N MET A 14 -0.10 -0.04 9.44
CA MET A 14 -0.72 -1.05 8.57
C MET A 14 0.07 -1.26 7.28
N GLY A 15 0.60 -0.19 6.67
CA GLY A 15 1.39 -0.31 5.46
C GLY A 15 2.70 -1.07 5.66
N LEU A 16 3.45 -0.73 6.71
CA LEU A 16 4.66 -1.46 7.08
C LEU A 16 4.38 -2.93 7.41
N LEU A 17 3.25 -3.22 8.07
CA LEU A 17 2.85 -4.59 8.39
C LEU A 17 2.50 -5.39 7.13
N PHE A 18 1.75 -4.82 6.18
CA PHE A 18 1.39 -5.52 4.95
C PHE A 18 2.57 -5.71 4.01
N ASP A 19 3.41 -4.68 3.83
CA ASP A 19 4.66 -4.82 3.05
C ASP A 19 5.58 -5.86 3.70
N GLY A 20 5.68 -5.87 5.04
CA GLY A 20 6.44 -6.89 5.77
C GLY A 20 5.90 -8.30 5.58
N ILE A 21 4.57 -8.50 5.52
CA ILE A 21 3.97 -9.81 5.27
C ILE A 21 4.25 -10.27 3.83
N GLY A 22 4.04 -9.41 2.83
CA GLY A 22 4.35 -9.72 1.42
C GLY A 22 5.82 -10.09 1.24
N MET A 23 6.73 -9.27 1.77
CA MET A 23 8.17 -9.55 1.69
C MET A 23 8.61 -10.80 2.50
N LEU A 24 7.88 -11.19 3.54
CA LEU A 24 8.16 -12.42 4.30
C LEU A 24 7.70 -13.68 3.56
N SER A 25 6.72 -13.57 2.65
CA SER A 25 6.31 -14.67 1.78
C SER A 25 7.49 -15.19 0.93
N PHE A 26 8.44 -14.34 0.55
CA PHE A 26 9.70 -14.74 -0.08
C PHE A 26 10.64 -15.60 0.77
N ALA A 27 10.55 -15.53 2.11
CA ALA A 27 11.53 -16.17 2.98
C ALA A 27 11.43 -17.70 2.96
N ILE A 28 10.29 -18.25 2.52
CA ILE A 28 10.07 -19.68 2.39
C ILE A 28 9.79 -19.99 0.91
N PRO A 29 10.82 -20.36 0.12
CA PRO A 29 10.62 -20.83 -1.25
C PRO A 29 9.63 -22.02 -1.24
N PHE A 30 8.75 -22.10 -2.24
CA PHE A 30 7.53 -22.93 -2.32
C PHE A 30 6.30 -22.49 -1.53
N VAL A 31 6.40 -21.79 -0.38
CA VAL A 31 5.20 -21.30 0.33
C VAL A 31 4.82 -19.90 -0.15
N GLY A 32 5.81 -19.08 -0.49
CA GLY A 32 5.62 -17.74 -1.05
C GLY A 32 4.73 -17.74 -2.29
N GLU A 33 5.11 -18.51 -3.31
CA GLU A 33 4.39 -18.54 -4.61
C GLU A 33 2.92 -19.02 -4.49
N PHE A 34 2.62 -19.93 -3.54
CA PHE A 34 1.24 -20.33 -3.25
C PHE A 34 0.50 -19.28 -2.42
N SER A 35 1.22 -18.57 -1.55
CA SER A 35 0.65 -17.47 -0.78
C SER A 35 0.27 -16.30 -1.66
N ASP A 36 0.99 -16.04 -2.76
CA ASP A 36 0.72 -14.96 -3.72
C ASP A 36 -0.65 -15.09 -4.39
N ILE A 37 -1.16 -16.32 -4.58
CA ILE A 37 -2.51 -16.57 -5.12
C ILE A 37 -3.60 -15.96 -4.23
N VAL A 38 -3.40 -15.99 -2.92
CA VAL A 38 -4.33 -15.44 -1.94
C VAL A 38 -3.95 -14.00 -1.58
N TRP A 39 -2.65 -13.73 -1.46
CA TRP A 39 -2.11 -12.48 -1.00
C TRP A 39 -2.23 -11.37 -2.04
N ALA A 40 -2.01 -11.65 -3.33
CA ALA A 40 -2.21 -10.64 -4.38
C ALA A 40 -3.63 -10.06 -4.41
N PRO A 41 -4.73 -10.84 -4.51
CA PRO A 41 -6.08 -10.26 -4.48
C PRO A 41 -6.40 -9.59 -3.15
N LEU A 42 -5.85 -10.12 -2.04
CA LEU A 42 -6.02 -9.53 -0.72
C LEU A 42 -5.29 -8.18 -0.60
N SER A 43 -4.07 -8.06 -1.11
CA SER A 43 -3.25 -6.85 -1.04
C SER A 43 -3.91 -5.73 -1.85
N GLY A 44 -4.37 -6.02 -3.07
CA GLY A 44 -5.15 -5.10 -3.89
C GLY A 44 -6.42 -4.63 -3.18
N TYR A 45 -7.17 -5.55 -2.55
CA TYR A 45 -8.34 -5.20 -1.76
C TYR A 45 -8.00 -4.31 -0.55
N LEU A 46 -6.98 -4.67 0.23
CA LEU A 46 -6.53 -3.92 1.40
C LEU A 46 -6.12 -2.49 1.02
N MET A 47 -5.43 -2.32 -0.11
CA MET A 47 -5.04 -1.01 -0.63
C MET A 47 -6.25 -0.11 -0.89
N THR A 48 -7.29 -0.65 -1.53
CA THR A 48 -8.54 0.11 -1.77
C THR A 48 -9.29 0.47 -0.48
N ARG A 49 -9.13 -0.33 0.59
CA ARG A 49 -9.73 -0.09 1.91
C ARG A 49 -8.95 0.95 2.70
N MET A 50 -7.62 0.91 2.63
CA MET A 50 -6.74 1.88 3.29
C MET A 50 -6.87 3.26 2.66
N TYR A 51 -6.87 3.33 1.33
CA TYR A 51 -6.91 4.59 0.59
C TYR A 51 -8.19 4.67 -0.25
N LYS A 52 -9.09 5.57 0.14
CA LYS A 52 -10.37 5.72 -0.57
C LYS A 52 -10.21 6.48 -1.90
N GLY A 53 -11.02 6.11 -2.90
CA GLY A 53 -11.14 6.79 -4.18
C GLY A 53 -10.23 6.23 -5.28
N LYS A 54 -10.16 6.94 -6.42
CA LYS A 54 -9.47 6.48 -7.64
C LYS A 54 -7.99 6.15 -7.42
N VAL A 55 -7.31 6.88 -6.53
CA VAL A 55 -5.89 6.66 -6.25
C VAL A 55 -5.65 5.33 -5.54
N GLY A 56 -6.48 4.97 -4.57
CA GLY A 56 -6.34 3.68 -3.89
C GLY A 56 -6.78 2.49 -4.74
N GLN A 57 -7.72 2.69 -5.67
CA GLN A 57 -8.06 1.68 -6.68
C GLN A 57 -6.91 1.45 -7.66
N ALA A 58 -6.31 2.51 -8.19
CA ALA A 58 -5.16 2.40 -9.08
C ALA A 58 -3.95 1.77 -8.37
N ALA A 59 -3.65 2.21 -7.15
CA ALA A 59 -2.61 1.60 -6.32
C ALA A 59 -2.91 0.13 -6.01
N GLY A 60 -4.19 -0.23 -5.79
CA GLY A 60 -4.61 -1.60 -5.52
C GLY A 60 -4.39 -2.54 -6.70
N VAL A 61 -4.71 -2.09 -7.91
CA VAL A 61 -4.41 -2.84 -9.15
C VAL A 61 -2.91 -2.98 -9.34
N PHE A 62 -2.14 -1.92 -9.05
CA PHE A 62 -0.69 -1.97 -9.13
C PHE A 62 -0.09 -3.00 -8.17
N THR A 63 -0.45 -2.96 -6.87
CA THR A 63 -0.02 -3.98 -5.89
C THR A 63 -0.42 -5.39 -6.30
N PHE A 64 -1.63 -5.57 -6.84
CA PHE A 64 -2.06 -6.89 -7.30
C PHE A 64 -1.17 -7.44 -8.41
N ILE A 65 -0.78 -6.59 -9.36
CA ILE A 65 0.10 -6.98 -10.48
C ILE A 65 1.51 -7.26 -9.98
N GLU A 66 2.03 -6.45 -9.06
CA GLU A 66 3.35 -6.67 -8.46
C GLU A 66 3.44 -8.03 -7.75
N GLU A 67 2.42 -8.38 -6.96
CA GLU A 67 2.38 -9.62 -6.18
C GLU A 67 2.14 -10.87 -7.04
N ILE A 68 1.55 -10.74 -8.24
CA ILE A 68 1.38 -11.86 -9.18
C ILE A 68 2.67 -12.18 -9.94
N ILE A 69 3.58 -11.22 -10.07
CA ILE A 69 4.83 -11.40 -10.79
C ILE A 69 5.87 -11.90 -9.78
N PRO A 70 6.25 -13.18 -9.82
CA PRO A 70 7.21 -13.72 -8.86
C PRO A 70 8.54 -12.97 -8.96
N GLY A 71 9.03 -12.47 -7.82
CA GLY A 71 10.28 -11.69 -7.76
C GLY A 71 10.09 -10.18 -7.89
N PHE A 72 8.86 -9.68 -8.07
CA PHE A 72 8.56 -8.25 -8.17
C PHE A 72 7.95 -7.66 -6.88
N ASP A 73 7.50 -8.51 -5.95
CA ASP A 73 6.96 -8.24 -4.61
C ASP A 73 7.99 -7.69 -3.58
N ILE A 74 9.17 -7.26 -4.06
CA ILE A 74 10.21 -6.60 -3.24
C ILE A 74 9.83 -5.12 -2.96
N ILE A 75 8.88 -4.57 -3.71
CA ILE A 75 8.52 -3.15 -3.64
C ILE A 75 7.52 -2.92 -2.49
N PRO A 76 7.85 -2.08 -1.48
CA PRO A 76 6.96 -1.83 -0.34
C PRO A 76 5.83 -0.86 -0.70
N SER A 77 4.89 -1.34 -1.51
CA SER A 77 3.87 -0.52 -2.17
C SER A 77 2.84 0.10 -1.23
N PHE A 78 2.52 -0.51 -0.10
CA PHE A 78 1.65 0.11 0.90
C PHE A 78 2.32 1.32 1.57
N THR A 79 3.60 1.21 1.87
CA THR A 79 4.41 2.28 2.43
C THR A 79 4.65 3.40 1.41
N LEU A 80 4.89 3.06 0.14
CA LEU A 80 4.98 4.06 -0.94
C LEU A 80 3.67 4.82 -1.11
N MET A 81 2.53 4.14 -1.07
CA MET A 81 1.22 4.80 -1.14
C MET A 81 0.95 5.69 0.07
N TRP A 82 1.46 5.32 1.25
CA TRP A 82 1.43 6.17 2.43
C TRP A 82 2.25 7.45 2.23
N LEU A 83 3.49 7.33 1.74
CA LEU A 83 4.34 8.46 1.41
C LEU A 83 3.67 9.37 0.38
N TYR A 84 3.13 8.79 -0.69
CA TYR A 84 2.36 9.52 -1.70
C TYR A 84 1.21 10.31 -1.07
N THR A 85 0.42 9.67 -0.20
CA THR A 85 -0.79 10.28 0.38
C THR A 85 -0.47 11.38 1.40
N TYR A 86 0.52 11.16 2.27
CA TYR A 86 0.77 12.02 3.43
C TYR A 86 1.96 12.96 3.30
N VAL A 87 2.90 12.67 2.41
CA VAL A 87 4.08 13.53 2.16
C VAL A 87 3.85 14.33 0.88
N PHE A 88 3.65 13.66 -0.25
CA PHE A 88 3.61 14.31 -1.56
C PHE A 88 2.26 14.97 -1.87
N LYS A 89 1.14 14.29 -1.63
CA LYS A 89 -0.21 14.83 -1.89
C LYS A 89 -0.62 15.87 -0.85
N SER A 90 -0.18 15.73 0.41
CA SER A 90 -0.41 16.74 1.45
C SER A 90 0.25 18.08 1.09
N ALA A 91 1.39 18.06 0.39
CA ALA A 91 2.04 19.28 -0.12
C ALA A 91 1.22 19.98 -1.22
N LYS A 92 0.44 19.22 -2.02
CA LYS A 92 -0.37 19.78 -3.11
C LYS A 92 -1.62 20.52 -2.63
N LYS A 93 -2.19 20.14 -1.48
CA LYS A 93 -3.42 20.77 -0.95
C LYS A 93 -3.20 22.21 -0.46
N GLY A 94 -1.95 22.63 -0.25
CA GLY A 94 -1.57 24.02 0.08
C GLY A 94 -1.37 24.94 -1.14
N LYS A 95 -1.55 24.44 -2.37
CA LYS A 95 -1.48 25.22 -3.61
C LYS A 95 -2.85 25.34 -4.30
N THR A 96 -3.88 25.75 -3.57
CA THR A 96 -4.93 26.55 -4.21
C THR A 96 -4.37 27.95 -4.30
N ILE A 97 -3.75 28.26 -5.43
CA ILE A 97 -3.43 29.62 -5.81
C ILE A 97 -4.79 30.28 -6.00
N GLU A 98 -5.18 31.16 -5.07
CA GLU A 98 -6.26 32.12 -5.34
C GLU A 98 -5.78 32.97 -6.52
N VAL A 99 -6.45 32.84 -7.66
CA VAL A 99 -6.32 33.70 -8.83
C VAL A 99 -7.61 34.48 -8.96
#